data_AF-A0A2E4B9D8-F1
#
_entry.id   AF-A0A2E4B9D8-F1
#
_cell.length_a   1.000
_cell.length_b   1.000
_cell.length_c   1.000
_cell.angle_alpha   90.00
_cell.angle_beta   90.00
_cell.angle_gamma   90.00
#
_symmetry.space_group_name_H-M   'P 1'
#
loop_
_entity.id
_entity.type
_entity.pdbx_description
1 polymer ?
#
loop_
_entity_poly.entity_id
_entity_poly.type
_entity_poly.pdbx_seq_one_letter_code
_entity_poly.pdbx_strand_id
1 'polypeptide(L)' 'MTQPFDAKDQTHGFCRSFMGHLNDVDMNWFAHLITAWGMAAMFLFGSVRLLVHGLLPFIDVKAGQNTVANVRRRMGHDE' A
#
# COMPACT_ATOMS: atom_id res chain seq x y z
N MET A 1 44.46 10.08 0.26
CA MET A 1 43.94 10.66 -0.99
C MET A 1 42.42 10.71 -0.86
N THR A 2 41.88 11.84 -0.41
CA THR A 2 40.45 12.03 -0.16
C THR A 2 39.74 12.31 -1.47
N GLN A 3 38.82 11.45 -1.88
CA GLN A 3 37.95 11.66 -3.04
C GLN A 3 37.09 12.92 -2.81
N PRO A 4 36.93 13.82 -3.80
CA PRO A 4 36.06 14.99 -3.65
C PRO A 4 34.58 14.58 -3.65
N PHE A 5 33.81 15.15 -2.71
CA PHE A 5 32.35 15.04 -2.68
C PHE A 5 31.77 15.82 -3.86
N ASP A 6 31.35 15.10 -4.91
CA ASP A 6 30.64 15.66 -6.06
C ASP A 6 29.16 15.86 -5.69
N ALA A 7 28.77 17.13 -5.55
CA ALA A 7 27.43 17.55 -5.14
C ALA A 7 26.37 17.51 -6.27
N LYS A 8 26.66 16.90 -7.44
CA LYS A 8 25.78 16.97 -8.62
C LYS A 8 24.84 15.77 -8.85
N ASP A 9 24.79 14.77 -7.97
CA ASP A 9 23.96 13.57 -8.18
C ASP A 9 22.56 13.60 -7.49
N GLN A 10 22.05 14.77 -7.09
CA GLN A 10 20.74 14.84 -6.42
C GLN A 10 19.53 15.01 -7.36
N THR A 11 19.76 15.36 -8.62
CA THR A 11 18.67 15.51 -9.63
C THR A 11 18.22 14.18 -10.22
N HIS A 12 19.04 13.12 -10.13
CA HIS A 12 18.72 11.79 -10.67
C HIS A 12 18.03 10.84 -9.68
N GLY A 13 18.02 11.18 -8.38
CA GLY A 13 17.42 10.35 -7.33
C GLY A 13 15.90 10.24 -7.43
N PHE A 14 15.21 11.34 -7.76
CA PHE A 14 13.74 11.38 -7.78
C PHE A 14 13.14 10.60 -8.97
N CYS A 15 13.67 10.77 -10.19
CA CYS A 15 13.24 10.03 -11.37
C CYS A 15 13.56 8.53 -11.26
N ARG A 16 14.71 8.18 -10.67
CA ARG A 16 15.07 6.78 -10.40
C ARG A 16 14.16 6.14 -9.34
N SER A 17 13.72 6.90 -8.34
CA SER A 17 12.81 6.38 -7.30
C SER A 17 11.41 6.08 -7.86
N PHE A 18 10.89 6.91 -8.78
CA PHE A 18 9.58 6.67 -9.40
C PHE A 18 9.58 5.49 -10.39
N MET A 19 10.57 5.45 -11.28
CA MET A 19 10.68 4.35 -12.27
C MET A 19 11.21 3.06 -11.65
N GLY A 20 12.06 3.15 -10.62
CA GLY A 20 12.52 1.99 -9.84
C GLY A 20 11.36 1.27 -9.15
N HIS A 21 10.50 2.02 -8.45
CA HIS A 21 9.35 1.44 -7.77
C HIS A 21 8.35 0.77 -8.71
N LEU A 22 8.09 1.35 -9.89
CA LEU A 22 7.22 0.75 -10.91
C LEU A 22 7.79 -0.53 -11.52
N ASN A 23 9.12 -0.60 -11.67
CA ASN A 23 9.82 -1.81 -12.10
C ASN A 23 9.80 -2.89 -11.02
N ASP A 24 9.93 -2.51 -9.74
CA ASP A 24 9.92 -3.44 -8.61
C ASP A 24 8.57 -4.17 -8.45
N VAL A 25 7.47 -3.55 -8.89
CA VAL A 25 6.12 -4.13 -8.89
C VAL A 25 5.63 -4.56 -10.28
N ASP A 26 6.47 -4.53 -11.31
CA ASP A 26 6.17 -4.91 -12.70
C ASP A 26 4.81 -4.36 -13.22
N MET A 27 4.54 -3.08 -12.93
CA MET A 27 3.25 -2.45 -13.21
C MET A 27 3.41 -1.09 -13.90
N ASN A 28 2.52 -0.80 -14.85
CA ASN A 28 2.38 0.55 -15.42
C ASN A 28 1.86 1.53 -14.35
N TRP A 29 2.25 2.81 -14.44
CA TRP A 29 1.88 3.88 -13.49
C TRP A 29 0.39 3.89 -13.11
N PHE A 30 -0.50 3.84 -14.10
CA PHE A 30 -1.95 3.83 -13.86
C PHE A 30 -2.44 2.55 -13.17
N ALA A 31 -1.87 1.38 -13.51
CA ALA A 31 -2.22 0.12 -12.87
C ALA A 31 -1.77 0.10 -11.40
N HIS A 32 -0.56 0.63 -11.14
CA HIS A 32 -0.04 0.77 -9.80
C HIS A 32 -0.89 1.74 -8.96
N LEU A 33 -1.25 2.90 -9.51
CA LEU A 33 -2.10 3.88 -8.85
C LEU A 33 -3.49 3.32 -8.49
N ILE A 34 -4.15 2.65 -9.44
CA ILE A 34 -5.47 2.04 -9.22
C ILE A 34 -5.39 0.96 -8.14
N THR A 35 -4.35 0.13 -8.17
CA THR A 35 -4.14 -0.93 -7.17
C THR A 35 -3.91 -0.33 -5.78
N ALA A 36 -3.04 0.68 -5.67
CA ALA A 36 -2.77 1.38 -4.42
C ALA A 36 -4.03 2.03 -3.84
N TRP A 37 -4.84 2.70 -4.67
CA TRP A 37 -6.09 3.32 -4.24
C TRP A 37 -7.16 2.28 -3.85
N GLY A 38 -7.23 1.16 -4.58
CA GLY A 38 -8.12 0.04 -4.22
C GLY A 38 -7.79 -0.57 -2.86
N MET A 39 -6.49 -0.68 -2.53
CA MET A 39 -6.02 -1.13 -1.22
C MET A 39 -6.30 -0.10 -0.12
N ALA A 40 -6.01 1.17 -0.37
CA ALA A 40 -6.28 2.26 0.57
C ALA A 40 -7.77 2.33 0.94
N ALA A 41 -8.67 2.23 -0.05
CA ALA A 41 -10.12 2.23 0.18
C ALA A 41 -10.57 1.05 1.05
N MET A 42 -10.01 -0.15 0.84
CA MET A 42 -10.31 -1.32 1.66
C MET A 42 -9.83 -1.17 3.10
N PHE A 43 -8.61 -0.66 3.30
CA PHE A 43 -8.10 -0.40 4.64
C PHE A 43 -8.91 0.67 5.36
N LEU A 44 -9.32 1.73 4.67
CA LEU A 44 -10.17 2.76 5.22
C LEU A 44 -11.53 2.18 5.65
N PHE A 45 -12.20 1.44 4.78
CA PHE A 45 -13.46 0.78 5.11
C PHE A 45 -13.29 -0.20 6.29
N GLY A 46 -12.23 -1.00 6.26
CA GLY A 46 -11.84 -1.90 7.35
C GLY A 46 -11.65 -1.21 8.68
N SER A 47 -10.95 -0.07 8.69
CA SER A 47 -10.71 0.73 9.90
C SER A 47 -12.00 1.31 10.46
N VAL A 48 -12.89 1.84 9.61
CA VAL A 48 -14.20 2.35 10.03
C VAL A 48 -15.03 1.22 10.66
N ARG A 49 -15.02 0.05 10.03
CA ARG A 49 -15.71 -1.15 10.50
C ARG A 49 -15.20 -1.62 11.87
N LEU A 50 -13.88 -1.57 12.09
CA LEU A 50 -13.25 -1.86 13.39
C LEU A 50 -13.57 -0.81 14.46
N LEU A 51 -13.59 0.48 14.11
CA LEU A 51 -13.99 1.55 15.02
C LEU A 51 -15.46 1.40 15.43
N VAL A 52 -16.35 1.12 14.49
CA VAL A 52 -17.76 0.84 14.75
C VAL A 52 -17.92 -0.40 15.63
N HIS A 53 -17.18 -1.48 15.35
CA HIS A 53 -17.20 -2.68 16.18
C HIS A 53 -16.69 -2.41 17.61
N GLY A 54 -15.66 -1.57 17.76
CA GLY A 54 -15.18 -1.14 19.09
C GLY A 54 -16.25 -0.40 19.90
N LEU A 55 -17.12 0.38 19.24
CA LEU A 55 -18.23 1.08 19.88
C LEU A 55 -19.47 0.21 20.09
N LEU A 56 -19.77 -0.66 19.12
CA LEU A 56 -20.96 -1.52 19.05
C LEU A 56 -20.54 -2.95 18.68
N PRO A 57 -20.00 -3.72 19.64
CA PRO A 57 -19.38 -5.03 19.37
C PRO A 57 -20.35 -6.10 18.84
N PHE A 58 -21.65 -5.87 18.99
CA PHE A 58 -22.71 -6.79 18.57
C PHE A 58 -23.08 -6.66 17.07
N ILE A 59 -22.75 -5.54 16.42
CA ILE A 59 -23.17 -5.26 15.03
C ILE A 59 -22.27 -5.98 14.01
N ASP A 60 -21.00 -6.26 14.35
CA ASP A 60 -20.06 -6.83 13.38
C ASP A 60 -18.95 -7.68 14.02
N VAL A 61 -19.34 -8.81 14.58
CA VAL A 61 -18.47 -9.72 15.36
C VAL A 61 -17.26 -10.24 14.56
N LYS A 62 -17.34 -10.30 13.23
CA LYS A 62 -16.26 -10.77 12.34
C LYS A 62 -15.58 -9.64 11.57
N ALA A 63 -15.76 -8.37 11.98
CA ALA A 63 -15.28 -7.19 11.26
C ALA A 63 -13.79 -7.25 10.92
N GLY A 64 -12.95 -7.55 11.92
CA GLY A 64 -11.50 -7.62 11.76
C GLY A 64 -11.06 -8.76 10.84
N GLN A 65 -11.55 -9.98 11.09
CA GLN A 65 -11.17 -11.15 10.31
C GLN A 65 -11.60 -11.04 8.84
N ASN A 66 -12.82 -10.53 8.59
CA ASN A 66 -13.31 -10.34 7.22
C ASN A 66 -12.53 -9.28 6.46
N THR A 67 -12.14 -8.19 7.13
CA THR A 67 -11.32 -7.13 6.52
C THR A 67 -9.96 -7.68 6.12
N VAL A 68 -9.27 -8.37 7.03
CA VAL A 68 -7.94 -8.95 6.77
C VAL A 68 -8.02 -10.03 5.69
N ALA A 69 -9.03 -10.91 5.74
CA ALA A 69 -9.21 -11.95 4.73
C ALA A 69 -9.48 -11.38 3.33
N ASN A 70 -10.21 -10.26 3.23
CA ASN A 70 -10.46 -9.61 1.95
C ASN A 70 -9.22 -8.91 1.40
N VAL A 71 -8.43 -8.26 2.25
CA VAL A 71 -7.16 -7.64 1.87
C VAL A 71 -6.16 -8.72 1.43
N ARG A 72 -6.04 -9.81 2.18
CA ARG A 72 -5.14 -10.93 1.88
C ARG A 72 -5.45 -11.62 0.54
N ARG A 73 -6.74 -11.87 0.26
CA ARG A 73 -7.19 -12.39 -1.06
C ARG A 73 -6.86 -11.45 -2.21
N ARG A 74 -6.92 -10.13 -1.99
CA ARG A 74 -6.55 -9.15 -3.04
C ARG A 74 -5.05 -9.04 -3.27
N MET A 75 -4.24 -9.46 -2.32
CA MET A 75 -2.78 -9.53 -2.47
C MET A 75 -2.33 -10.88 -3.08
N GLY A 76 -3.24 -11.81 -3.34
CA GLY A 76 -2.91 -13.14 -3.90
C GLY A 76 -2.26 -14.09 -2.90
N HIS A 77 -2.43 -13.84 -1.59
CA HIS A 77 -1.92 -14.71 -0.51
C HIS A 77 -2.97 -15.78 -0.14
N ASP A 78 -3.41 -16.53 -1.14
CA ASP A 78 -4.41 -17.59 -1.02
C ASP A 78 -3.68 -18.90 -0.70
N GLU A 79 -3.59 -19.26 0.57
CA GLU A 79 -3.17 -20.59 1.04
C GLU A 79 -4.41 -21.44 1.36
#